data_AF-A0A2L2Z4Z5-F1
#
_entry.id   AF-A0A2L2Z4Z5-F1
#
_cell.length_a   1.000
_cell.length_b   1.000
_cell.length_c   1.000
_cell.angle_alpha   90.00
_cell.angle_beta   90.00
_cell.angle_gamma   90.00
#
_symmetry.space_group_name_H-M   'P 1'
#
loop_
_entity.id
_entity.type
_entity.pdbx_description
1 polymer ?
#
loop_
_entity_poly.entity_id
_entity_poly.type
_entity_poly.pdbx_seq_one_letter_code
_entity_poly.pdbx_strand_id
1 'polypeptide(L)' 'PDLDIMDRPQRKADEGIITSWLFFRYMTIGGYVGAATVGAAAWWFMISPEGPHLTYCQLTHQLTCFTDPEYVSGHVCSVF' A
#
# COMPACT_ATOMS: atom_id res chain seq x y z
N PRO A 1 -5.36 23.39 23.49
CA PRO A 1 -4.22 24.26 23.12
C PRO A 1 -3.04 23.86 24.01
N ASP A 2 -1.83 23.77 23.49
CA ASP A 2 -0.65 23.62 24.33
C ASP A 2 -0.63 24.79 25.33
N LEU A 3 -0.58 24.50 26.63
CA LEU A 3 -0.72 25.50 27.69
C LEU A 3 0.49 26.46 27.73
N ASP A 4 1.63 26.02 27.21
CA ASP A 4 2.91 26.70 27.16
C ASP A 4 3.15 27.39 25.80
N ILE A 5 2.13 27.57 24.96
CA ILE A 5 2.30 28.15 23.62
C ILE A 5 2.80 29.59 23.64
N MET A 6 2.41 30.37 24.66
CA MET A 6 2.80 31.78 24.80
C MET A 6 4.19 31.97 25.42
N ASP A 7 4.74 30.91 26.02
CA ASP A 7 6.09 30.90 26.61
C ASP A 7 7.15 30.52 25.56
N ARG A 8 6.74 29.93 24.43
CA ARG A 8 7.63 29.52 23.35
C ARG A 8 7.96 30.74 22.45
N PRO A 9 9.21 30.87 21.99
CA PRO A 9 9.58 31.91 21.04
C PRO A 9 8.87 31.71 19.70
N GLN A 10 8.74 32.80 18.93
CA GLN A 10 8.15 32.77 17.60
C GLN A 10 8.89 31.79 16.69
N ARG A 11 8.12 31.01 15.92
CA ARG A 11 8.62 30.04 14.94
C ARG A 11 9.61 30.68 13.97
N LYS A 12 10.77 30.06 13.71
CA LYS A 12 11.73 30.63 12.76
C LYS A 12 11.25 30.42 11.32
N ALA A 13 11.62 31.30 10.39
CA ALA A 13 11.18 31.19 8.99
C ALA A 13 11.96 30.11 8.20
N ASP A 14 13.15 29.74 8.66
CA ASP A 14 14.05 28.75 8.06
C ASP A 14 13.82 27.33 8.58
N GLU A 15 12.97 27.13 9.59
CA GLU A 15 12.69 25.80 10.09
C GLU A 15 11.70 25.05 9.18
N GLY A 16 12.16 23.92 8.63
CA GLY A 16 11.32 23.04 7.82
C GLY A 16 10.13 22.51 8.62
N ILE A 17 8.97 22.35 7.95
CA ILE A 17 7.76 21.75 8.55
C ILE A 17 8.03 20.28 8.94
N ILE A 18 8.98 19.63 8.27
CA ILE A 18 9.36 18.23 8.49
C ILE A 18 10.84 18.16 8.84
N THR A 19 11.14 17.68 10.05
CA THR A 19 12.51 17.30 10.44
C THR A 19 12.85 15.92 9.89
N SER A 20 14.13 15.59 9.75
CA SER A 20 14.56 14.28 9.21
C SER A 20 14.00 13.08 9.99
N TRP A 21 13.81 13.22 11.32
CA TRP A 21 13.19 12.19 12.15
C TRP A 21 11.68 12.06 11.88
N LEU A 22 10.98 13.21 11.77
CA LEU A 22 9.56 13.23 11.46
C LEU A 22 9.31 12.67 10.04
N PHE A 23 10.21 12.94 9.09
CA PHE A 23 10.18 12.38 7.75
C PHE A 23 10.28 10.85 7.78
N PHE A 24 11.26 10.29 8.48
CA PHE A 24 11.44 8.84 8.59
C PHE A 24 10.23 8.17 9.27
N ARG A 25 9.69 8.80 10.32
CA ARG A 25 8.46 8.33 10.98
C ARG A 25 7.29 8.24 9.99
N TYR A 26 7.10 9.23 9.12
CA TYR A 26 6.02 9.15 8.13
C TYR A 26 6.32 8.16 6.99
N MET A 27 7.58 8.00 6.59
CA MET A 27 7.97 7.03 5.57
C MET A 27 7.73 5.58 6.03
N THR A 28 8.07 5.26 7.27
CA THR A 28 7.80 3.93 7.87
C THR A 28 6.30 3.65 8.03
N ILE A 29 5.53 4.63 8.52
CA ILE A 29 4.07 4.49 8.63
C ILE A 29 3.43 4.32 7.24
N GLY A 30 3.84 5.13 6.26
CA GLY A 30 3.34 5.05 4.89
C GLY A 30 3.67 3.71 4.24
N GLY A 31 4.90 3.23 4.40
CA GLY A 31 5.32 1.91 3.91
C GLY A 31 4.54 0.77 4.55
N TYR A 32 4.29 0.84 5.86
CA TYR A 32 3.47 -0.15 6.56
C TYR A 32 2.03 -0.19 6.01
N VAL A 33 1.37 0.97 5.89
CA VAL A 33 -0.01 1.04 5.38
C VAL A 33 -0.06 0.60 3.91
N GLY A 34 0.93 0.96 3.09
CA GLY A 34 1.05 0.51 1.71
C GLY A 34 1.19 -1.02 1.60
N ALA A 35 2.08 -1.62 2.36
CA ALA A 35 2.25 -3.07 2.38
C ALA A 35 1.00 -3.79 2.93
N ALA A 36 0.35 -3.24 3.96
CA ALA A 36 -0.87 -3.80 4.54
C ALA A 36 -2.04 -3.79 3.55
N THR A 37 -2.22 -2.69 2.81
CA THR A 37 -3.32 -2.56 1.83
C THR A 37 -3.13 -3.46 0.61
N VAL A 38 -1.93 -3.47 0.03
CA VAL A 38 -1.59 -4.36 -1.09
C VAL A 38 -1.61 -5.83 -0.64
N GLY A 39 -1.08 -6.11 0.56
CA GLY A 39 -1.07 -7.46 1.13
C GLY A 39 -2.47 -7.99 1.41
N ALA A 40 -3.39 -7.15 1.90
CA ALA A 40 -4.78 -7.53 2.10
C ALA A 40 -5.48 -7.87 0.77
N ALA A 41 -5.25 -7.07 -0.27
CA ALA A 41 -5.77 -7.36 -1.60
C ALA A 41 -5.20 -8.68 -2.14
N ALA A 42 -3.87 -8.86 -2.08
CA ALA A 42 -3.21 -10.07 -2.53
C ALA A 42 -3.67 -11.32 -1.74
N TRP A 43 -3.90 -11.18 -0.44
CA TRP A 43 -4.43 -12.25 0.41
C TRP A 43 -5.83 -12.70 -0.04
N TRP A 44 -6.69 -11.75 -0.40
CA TRP A 44 -8.03 -12.07 -0.90
C TRP A 44 -7.98 -12.89 -2.19
N PHE A 45 -7.11 -12.51 -3.14
CA PHE A 45 -6.98 -13.22 -4.41
C PHE A 45 -6.33 -14.61 -4.30
N MET A 46 -5.41 -14.81 -3.34
CA MET A 46 -4.64 -16.05 -3.25
C MET A 46 -5.19 -17.06 -2.22
N ILE A 47 -5.59 -16.59 -1.04
CA ILE A 47 -5.76 -17.46 0.14
C ILE A 47 -7.20 -17.44 0.69
N SER A 48 -7.97 -16.37 0.43
CA SER A 48 -9.33 -16.24 0.99
C SER A 48 -10.24 -17.40 0.57
N PRO A 49 -11.05 -17.97 1.49
CA PRO A 49 -12.00 -19.06 1.20
C PRO A 49 -13.07 -18.72 0.16
N GLU A 50 -13.39 -17.43 0.01
CA GLU A 50 -14.36 -16.93 -0.99
C GLU A 50 -13.67 -16.42 -2.27
N GLY A 51 -12.34 -16.54 -2.35
CA GLY A 51 -11.53 -16.01 -3.43
C GLY A 51 -11.31 -16.98 -4.59
N PRO A 52 -10.79 -16.48 -5.72
CA PRO A 52 -10.49 -17.28 -6.92
C PRO A 52 -9.25 -18.20 -6.76
N HIS A 53 -8.53 -18.15 -5.64
CA HIS A 53 -7.33 -18.96 -5.36
C HIS A 53 -6.25 -18.92 -6.46
N LEU A 54 -5.85 -17.72 -6.84
CA LEU A 54 -4.83 -17.49 -7.87
C LEU A 54 -3.41 -17.70 -7.33
N THR A 55 -2.48 -18.08 -8.21
CA THR A 55 -1.04 -18.03 -7.87
C THR A 55 -0.50 -16.60 -7.97
N TYR A 56 0.53 -16.27 -7.19
CA TYR A 56 1.14 -14.94 -7.19
C TYR A 56 1.61 -14.50 -8.59
N CYS A 57 2.17 -15.43 -9.38
CA CYS A 57 2.63 -15.14 -10.73
C CYS A 57 1.47 -14.71 -11.65
N GLN A 58 0.33 -15.41 -11.57
CA GLN A 58 -0.87 -15.06 -12.32
C GLN A 58 -1.44 -13.71 -11.89
N LEU A 59 -1.43 -13.41 -10.58
CA LEU A 59 -1.88 -12.12 -10.05
C LEU A 59 -1.03 -10.95 -10.57
N THR A 60 0.29 -11.13 -10.66
CA THR A 60 1.19 -10.08 -11.19
C THR A 60 1.09 -9.92 -12.71
N HIS A 61 0.77 -10.99 -13.44
CA HIS A 61 0.62 -11.01 -14.89
C HIS A 61 -0.84 -10.92 -15.35
N GLN A 62 -1.69 -10.22 -14.60
CA GLN A 62 -3.12 -10.11 -14.92
C GLN A 62 -3.43 -9.54 -16.33
N LEU A 63 -2.59 -8.66 -16.88
CA LEU A 63 -2.84 -7.99 -18.17
C LEU A 63 -2.65 -8.93 -19.38
N THR A 64 -1.93 -10.04 -19.24
CA THR A 64 -1.73 -11.01 -20.33
C THR A 64 -2.96 -11.90 -20.55
N CYS A 65 -3.97 -11.82 -19.69
CA CYS A 65 -5.21 -12.60 -19.82
C CYS A 65 -5.95 -12.32 -21.15
N PHE A 66 -5.80 -11.11 -21.70
CA PHE A 66 -6.41 -10.73 -22.98
C PHE A 66 -5.62 -11.19 -24.21
N THR A 67 -4.30 -11.42 -24.07
CA THR A 67 -3.41 -11.79 -25.18
C THR A 67 -3.20 -13.30 -25.27
N ASP A 68 -3.04 -13.98 -24.13
CA ASP A 68 -2.71 -15.40 -24.05
C ASP A 68 -3.55 -16.10 -22.95
N PRO A 69 -4.80 -16.50 -23.26
CA PRO A 69 -5.73 -17.06 -22.27
C PRO A 69 -5.30 -18.44 -21.73
N GLU A 70 -4.37 -19.14 -22.38
CA GLU A 70 -3.85 -20.43 -21.91
C GLU A 70 -2.99 -20.31 -20.63
N TYR A 71 -2.36 -19.15 -20.41
CA TYR A 71 -1.53 -18.87 -19.23
C TYR A 71 -2.35 -18.79 -17.92
N VAL A 72 -3.64 -18.51 -18.05
CA VAL A 72 -4.62 -18.43 -16.94
C VAL A 72 -5.64 -19.56 -17.06
N SER A 73 -5.21 -20.74 -17.52
CA SER A 73 -6.08 -21.91 -17.66
C SER A 73 -6.71 -22.30 -16.31
N GLY A 74 -8.03 -22.14 -16.22
CA GLY A 74 -8.82 -22.50 -15.03
C GLY A 74 -9.47 -21.33 -14.27
N HIS A 75 -9.13 -20.07 -14.58
CA HIS A 75 -9.76 -18.90 -13.96
C HIS A 75 -10.30 -17.92 -15.02
N VAL A 76 -11.44 -17.29 -14.75
CA VAL A 76 -12.08 -16.31 -15.65
C VAL A 76 -11.40 -14.94 -15.54
N CYS A 77 -11.03 -14.34 -16.68
CA CYS A 77 -10.39 -13.01 -16.75
C CYS A 77 -11.25 -11.86 -16.18
N SER A 78 -12.55 -12.07 -15.93
CA SER A 78 -13.46 -11.08 -15.35
C SER A 78 -13.28 -10.85 -13.84
N VAL A 79 -12.37 -11.59 -13.21
CA VAL A 79 -12.07 -11.51 -11.77
C VAL A 79 -11.08 -10.37 -11.46
N PHE A 80 -10.38 -9.87 -12.49
CA PHE A 80 -9.42 -8.77 -12.41
C PHE A 80 -10.06 -7.41 -12.69
#